data_AF-A0A7L3K735-F1
#
_entry.id   AF-A0A7L3K735-F1
#
_cell.length_a   1.000
_cell.length_b   1.000
_cell.length_c   1.000
_cell.angle_alpha   90.00
_cell.angle_beta   90.00
_cell.angle_gamma   90.00
#
_symmetry.space_group_name_H-M   'P 1'
#
loop_
_entity.id
_entity.type
_entity.pdbx_description
1 polymer ?
#
loop_
_entity_poly.entity_id
_entity_poly.type
_entity_poly.pdbx_seq_one_letter_code
_entity_poly.pdbx_strand_id
1 'polypeptide(L)'
;AVAGVAAVAGAFTEKLLKDMAAFNERPIVFALSNPTSKAECTAEQCYRLTQGRGIFASGSPFPKVTLPNGQTFFPGQGNNAYVFPGVAMGVIACGVRHISDEIFLITAETIAAEVTEQNLAEGRLYPPLDSIREVSLKIAVKIVDWAYKHGLASLYPEPADKKTFVKQLMYSSDYDSFVLDDYRWPPAAMQTQNV
;
A
#
# COMPACT_ATOMS: atom_id res chain seq x y z
N ALA A 1 18.56 1.63 12.93
CA ALA A 1 18.15 1.19 11.58
C ALA A 1 19.17 1.68 10.56
N VAL A 2 19.33 0.99 9.44
CA VAL A 2 20.09 1.46 8.27
C VAL A 2 19.19 1.40 7.04
N ALA A 3 19.18 2.47 6.24
CA ALA A 3 18.37 2.58 5.03
C ALA A 3 19.23 3.05 3.86
N GLY A 4 19.17 2.29 2.76
CA GLY A 4 19.91 2.52 1.54
C GLY A 4 18.98 2.98 0.43
N VAL A 5 19.31 4.12 -0.17
CA VAL A 5 18.55 4.78 -1.24
C VAL A 5 19.49 5.36 -2.32
N ALA A 6 20.74 4.88 -2.37
CA ALA A 6 21.82 5.52 -3.12
C ALA A 6 22.10 4.86 -4.49
N ALA A 7 21.41 3.77 -4.83
CA ALA A 7 21.66 2.92 -5.99
C ALA A 7 23.10 2.36 -6.05
N VAL A 8 23.71 2.12 -4.89
CA VAL A 8 25.05 1.54 -4.75
C VAL A 8 24.92 0.08 -4.34
N ALA A 9 25.07 -0.81 -5.33
CA ALA A 9 24.98 -2.25 -5.13
C ALA A 9 26.04 -2.73 -4.11
N GLY A 10 25.62 -3.54 -3.14
CA GLY A 10 26.54 -4.11 -2.16
C GLY A 10 27.08 -3.12 -1.12
N ALA A 11 26.52 -1.90 -1.02
CA ALA A 11 26.92 -0.92 0.00
C ALA A 11 26.80 -1.45 1.43
N PHE A 12 25.83 -2.33 1.69
CA PHE A 12 25.69 -3.02 2.97
C PHE A 12 26.57 -4.28 2.95
N THR A 13 27.86 -4.05 3.14
CA THR A 13 28.88 -5.09 3.20
C THR A 13 28.64 -6.08 4.35
N GLU A 14 29.31 -7.23 4.29
CA GLU A 14 29.28 -8.21 5.37
C GLU A 14 29.65 -7.62 6.73
N LYS A 15 30.70 -6.79 6.75
CA LYS A 15 31.13 -6.09 7.96
C LYS A 15 30.02 -5.21 8.52
N LEU A 16 29.36 -4.41 7.67
CA LEU A 16 28.27 -3.53 8.10
C LEU A 16 27.10 -4.32 8.68
N LEU A 17 26.67 -5.40 8.01
CA LEU A 17 25.55 -6.22 8.48
C LEU A 17 25.86 -6.92 9.81
N LYS A 18 27.09 -7.41 9.98
CA LYS A 18 27.56 -7.98 11.26
C LYS A 18 27.64 -6.91 12.35
N ASP A 19 28.17 -5.73 12.05
CA ASP A 19 28.25 -4.59 12.98
C ASP A 19 26.83 -4.19 13.44
N MET A 20 25.88 -4.05 12.50
CA MET A 20 24.46 -3.79 12.81
C MET A 20 23.86 -4.86 13.73
N ALA A 21 24.17 -6.13 13.49
CA ALA A 21 23.70 -7.25 14.32
C ALA A 21 24.37 -7.32 15.70
N ALA A 22 25.58 -6.79 15.84
CA ALA A 22 26.28 -6.71 17.12
C ALA A 22 25.72 -5.57 17.99
N PHE A 23 25.38 -4.42 17.39
CA PHE A 23 24.86 -3.27 18.12
C PHE A 23 23.38 -3.37 18.47
N ASN A 24 22.61 -4.18 17.74
CA ASN A 24 21.16 -4.24 17.87
C ASN A 24 20.68 -5.69 17.98
N GLU A 25 19.75 -5.94 18.90
CA GLU A 25 19.10 -7.25 19.03
C GLU A 25 18.36 -7.63 17.75
N ARG A 26 17.62 -6.68 17.14
CA ARG A 26 16.92 -6.87 15.86
C ARG A 26 17.22 -5.71 14.91
N PRO A 27 18.31 -5.77 14.11
CA PRO A 27 18.71 -4.66 13.26
C PRO A 27 17.73 -4.46 12.10
N ILE A 28 17.21 -3.25 11.94
CA ILE A 28 16.41 -2.86 10.76
C ILE A 28 17.37 -2.52 9.60
N VAL A 29 17.19 -3.20 8.47
CA VAL A 29 18.00 -3.08 7.25
C VAL A 29 17.08 -2.89 6.04
N PHE A 30 17.04 -1.68 5.49
CA PHE A 30 16.23 -1.34 4.32
C PHE A 30 17.12 -1.13 3.09
N ALA A 31 17.04 -2.04 2.12
CA ALA A 31 17.78 -1.96 0.85
C ALA A 31 16.84 -1.48 -0.28
N LEU A 32 16.54 -0.18 -0.30
CA LEU A 32 15.43 0.38 -1.08
C LEU A 32 15.78 0.73 -2.52
N SER A 33 17.05 0.63 -2.89
CA SER A 33 17.50 0.90 -4.26
C SER A 33 16.91 -0.08 -5.27
N ASN A 34 16.49 0.46 -6.42
CA ASN A 34 15.92 -0.28 -7.54
C ASN A 34 16.82 -0.17 -8.78
N PRO A 35 16.84 -1.18 -9.68
CA PRO A 35 16.24 -2.52 -9.54
C PRO A 35 17.07 -3.42 -8.61
N THR A 36 16.77 -4.73 -8.52
CA THR A 36 17.47 -5.70 -7.65
C THR A 36 18.99 -5.65 -7.78
N SER A 37 19.53 -5.37 -8.97
CA SER A 37 20.98 -5.25 -9.21
C SER A 37 21.63 -4.03 -8.55
N LYS A 38 20.85 -3.12 -7.97
CA LYS A 38 21.28 -1.92 -7.25
C LYS A 38 21.00 -1.99 -5.75
N ALA A 39 20.42 -3.07 -5.25
CA ALA A 39 20.15 -3.25 -3.83
C ALA A 39 21.45 -3.23 -3.01
N GLU A 40 21.41 -2.55 -1.87
CA GLU A 40 22.56 -2.39 -0.97
C GLU A 40 23.02 -3.73 -0.37
N CYS A 41 22.09 -4.67 -0.15
CA CYS A 41 22.35 -6.09 0.06
C CYS A 41 21.14 -6.92 -0.36
N THR A 42 21.31 -8.23 -0.49
CA THR A 42 20.19 -9.16 -0.69
C THR A 42 19.52 -9.52 0.63
N ALA A 43 18.27 -10.00 0.57
CA ALA A 43 17.58 -10.56 1.74
C ALA A 43 18.37 -11.72 2.37
N GLU A 44 18.93 -12.61 1.53
CA GLU A 44 19.76 -13.74 1.97
C GLU A 44 20.98 -13.28 2.79
N GLN A 45 21.70 -12.26 2.29
CA GLN A 45 22.85 -11.68 3.00
C GLN A 45 22.42 -11.11 4.36
N CYS A 46 21.36 -10.31 4.39
CA CYS A 46 20.85 -9.74 5.62
C CYS A 46 20.50 -10.84 6.63
N TYR A 47 19.64 -11.80 6.27
CA TYR A 47 19.19 -12.82 7.22
C TYR A 47 20.32 -13.75 7.67
N ARG A 48 21.23 -14.18 6.78
CA ARG A 48 22.35 -15.05 7.19
C ARG A 48 23.33 -14.32 8.11
N LEU A 49 23.75 -13.12 7.74
CA LEU A 49 24.80 -12.39 8.47
C LEU A 49 24.30 -11.81 9.80
N THR A 50 22.99 -11.61 9.93
CA THR A 50 22.33 -11.21 11.17
C THR A 50 21.75 -12.39 11.95
N GLN A 51 22.02 -13.63 11.52
CA GLN A 51 21.54 -14.87 12.17
C GLN A 51 20.01 -14.91 12.36
N GLY A 52 19.26 -14.45 11.37
CA GLY A 52 17.80 -14.40 11.36
C GLY A 52 17.18 -13.27 12.19
N ARG A 53 17.98 -12.43 12.84
CA ARG A 53 17.49 -11.33 13.68
C ARG A 53 17.18 -10.05 12.90
N GLY A 54 17.77 -9.90 11.71
CA GLY A 54 17.57 -8.74 10.86
C GLY A 54 16.12 -8.56 10.43
N ILE A 55 15.63 -7.34 10.54
CA ILE A 55 14.33 -6.90 10.03
C ILE A 55 14.58 -6.27 8.66
N PHE A 56 14.22 -6.98 7.59
CA PHE A 56 14.59 -6.63 6.23
C PHE A 56 13.41 -6.18 5.38
N ALA A 57 13.61 -5.12 4.60
CA ALA A 57 12.74 -4.76 3.48
C ALA A 57 13.59 -4.21 2.32
N SER A 58 13.06 -4.31 1.10
CA SER A 58 13.75 -3.85 -0.10
C SER A 58 12.82 -3.09 -1.05
N GLY A 59 13.40 -2.33 -1.98
CA GLY A 59 12.64 -1.67 -3.04
C GLY A 59 12.18 -2.65 -4.12
N SER A 60 13.06 -3.59 -4.46
CA SER A 60 12.83 -4.65 -5.45
C SER A 60 12.50 -5.99 -4.79
N PRO A 61 11.79 -6.91 -5.48
CA PRO A 61 11.46 -8.22 -4.93
C PRO A 61 12.69 -9.10 -4.73
N PHE A 62 12.68 -9.86 -3.64
CA PHE A 62 13.60 -10.98 -3.40
C PHE A 62 12.79 -12.26 -3.11
N PRO A 63 13.33 -13.45 -3.43
CA PRO A 63 12.69 -14.71 -3.09
C PRO A 63 12.65 -14.91 -1.57
N LYS A 64 11.80 -15.87 -1.12
CA LYS A 64 11.80 -16.33 0.28
C LYS A 64 13.16 -16.90 0.66
N VAL A 65 13.53 -16.75 1.94
CA VAL A 65 14.81 -17.20 2.49
C VAL A 65 14.55 -18.20 3.61
N THR A 66 15.07 -19.42 3.50
CA THR A 66 15.00 -20.44 4.56
C THR A 66 16.37 -20.60 5.18
N LEU A 67 16.47 -20.35 6.48
CA LEU A 67 17.72 -20.47 7.24
C LEU A 67 17.97 -21.94 7.67
N PRO A 68 19.22 -22.30 8.04
CA PRO A 68 19.55 -23.66 8.50
C PRO A 68 18.78 -24.14 9.73
N ASN A 69 18.25 -23.22 10.54
CA ASN A 69 17.39 -23.53 11.69
C ASN A 69 15.93 -23.88 11.30
N GLY A 70 15.62 -23.90 10.00
CA GLY A 70 14.29 -24.19 9.46
C GLY A 70 13.36 -22.98 9.35
N GLN A 71 13.74 -21.82 9.90
CA GLN A 71 12.93 -20.60 9.83
C GLN A 71 12.90 -20.06 8.40
N THR A 72 11.71 -19.72 7.91
CA THR A 72 11.51 -19.17 6.56
C THR A 72 11.00 -17.74 6.64
N PHE A 73 11.67 -16.83 5.94
CA PHE A 73 11.35 -15.41 5.85
C PHE A 73 10.83 -15.05 4.47
N PHE A 74 9.88 -14.12 4.44
CA PHE A 74 9.31 -13.57 3.22
C PHE A 74 9.61 -12.07 3.18
N PRO A 75 10.72 -11.64 2.55
CA PRO A 75 11.16 -10.25 2.58
C PRO A 75 10.10 -9.32 1.96
N GLY A 76 9.67 -8.32 2.74
CA GLY A 76 8.69 -7.34 2.30
C GLY A 76 9.27 -6.32 1.31
N GLN A 77 8.41 -5.76 0.47
CA GLN A 77 8.79 -4.70 -0.48
C GLN A 77 8.28 -3.34 -0.01
N GLY A 78 9.19 -2.40 0.26
CA GLY A 78 8.88 -1.00 0.52
C GLY A 78 8.60 -0.26 -0.78
N ASN A 79 7.50 -0.63 -1.45
CA ASN A 79 7.15 -0.10 -2.75
C ASN A 79 6.13 1.04 -2.63
N ASN A 80 6.32 2.12 -3.41
CA ASN A 80 5.41 3.25 -3.49
C ASN A 80 3.97 2.83 -3.89
N ALA A 81 3.80 1.65 -4.49
CA ALA A 81 2.51 1.03 -4.81
C ALA A 81 1.56 0.89 -3.61
N TYR A 82 2.06 0.86 -2.37
CA TYR A 82 1.20 0.91 -1.18
C TYR A 82 0.61 2.30 -0.90
N VAL A 83 1.20 3.36 -1.43
CA VAL A 83 0.89 4.75 -1.07
C VAL A 83 0.08 5.44 -2.16
N PHE A 84 0.64 5.56 -3.37
CA PHE A 84 0.06 6.44 -4.39
C PHE A 84 -1.37 6.05 -4.83
N PRO A 85 -1.78 4.76 -4.93
CA PRO A 85 -3.14 4.45 -5.36
C PRO A 85 -4.19 4.89 -4.34
N GLY A 86 -3.96 4.58 -3.04
CA GLY A 86 -4.87 4.96 -1.97
C GLY A 86 -4.93 6.47 -1.75
N VAL A 87 -3.77 7.15 -1.81
CA VAL A 87 -3.70 8.61 -1.71
C VAL A 87 -4.45 9.28 -2.85
N ALA A 88 -4.17 8.89 -4.10
CA ALA A 88 -4.83 9.45 -5.27
C ALA A 88 -6.34 9.22 -5.20
N MET A 89 -6.78 8.01 -4.83
CA MET A 89 -8.19 7.69 -4.68
C MET A 89 -8.87 8.58 -3.62
N GLY A 90 -8.27 8.77 -2.45
CA GLY A 90 -8.82 9.63 -1.40
C GLY A 90 -8.89 11.11 -1.81
N VAL A 91 -7.82 11.61 -2.43
CA VAL A 91 -7.72 12.99 -2.92
C VAL A 91 -8.77 13.28 -3.99
N ILE A 92 -8.91 12.38 -4.98
CA ILE A 92 -9.88 12.51 -6.06
C ILE A 92 -11.31 12.38 -5.51
N ALA A 93 -11.56 11.41 -4.63
CA ALA A 93 -12.91 11.12 -4.13
C ALA A 93 -13.55 12.30 -3.40
N CYS A 94 -12.80 13.10 -2.64
CA CYS A 94 -13.36 14.25 -1.91
C CYS A 94 -12.85 15.62 -2.39
N GLY A 95 -12.08 15.67 -3.48
CA GLY A 95 -11.57 16.90 -4.05
C GLY A 95 -10.63 17.67 -3.12
N VAL A 96 -9.65 16.98 -2.51
CA VAL A 96 -8.62 17.61 -1.69
C VAL A 96 -7.81 18.59 -2.53
N ARG A 97 -7.66 19.84 -2.07
CA ARG A 97 -6.98 20.91 -2.83
C ARG A 97 -5.46 20.86 -2.74
N HIS A 98 -4.95 20.48 -1.57
CA HIS A 98 -3.51 20.47 -1.28
C HIS A 98 -3.17 19.20 -0.50
N ILE A 99 -2.15 18.48 -0.97
CA ILE A 99 -1.66 17.27 -0.32
C ILE A 99 -0.56 17.69 0.67
N SER A 100 -0.83 17.56 1.96
CA SER A 100 0.13 17.85 3.04
C SER A 100 0.86 16.59 3.49
N ASP A 101 1.96 16.76 4.24
CA ASP A 101 2.70 15.64 4.85
C ASP A 101 1.83 14.76 5.76
N GLU A 102 0.80 15.35 6.38
CA GLU A 102 -0.15 14.64 7.24
C GLU A 102 -0.90 13.54 6.48
N ILE A 103 -1.23 13.75 5.20
CA ILE A 103 -1.86 12.72 4.36
C ILE A 103 -0.92 11.53 4.17
N PHE A 104 0.38 11.76 4.02
CA PHE A 104 1.36 10.69 3.90
C PHE A 104 1.59 9.96 5.24
N LEU A 105 1.53 10.67 6.37
CA LEU A 105 1.60 10.05 7.69
C LEU A 105 0.40 9.15 7.95
N ILE A 106 -0.84 9.64 7.72
CA ILE A 106 -2.07 8.84 7.82
C ILE A 106 -2.00 7.62 6.91
N THR A 107 -1.44 7.78 5.71
CA THR A 107 -1.26 6.67 4.77
C THR A 107 -0.28 5.63 5.32
N ALA A 108 0.87 6.06 5.85
CA ALA A 108 1.86 5.16 6.44
C ALA A 108 1.29 4.38 7.64
N GLU A 109 0.56 5.06 8.53
CA GLU A 109 -0.12 4.44 9.68
C GLU A 109 -1.19 3.44 9.23
N THR A 110 -1.94 3.78 8.19
CA THR A 110 -2.96 2.89 7.63
C THR A 110 -2.34 1.63 7.02
N ILE A 111 -1.21 1.75 6.31
CA ILE A 111 -0.49 0.58 5.78
C ILE A 111 0.04 -0.30 6.91
N ALA A 112 0.64 0.31 7.95
CA ALA A 112 1.18 -0.42 9.09
C ALA A 112 0.09 -1.18 9.86
N ALA A 113 -1.11 -0.60 10.00
CA ALA A 113 -2.25 -1.25 10.66
C ALA A 113 -2.77 -2.50 9.91
N GLU A 114 -2.43 -2.67 8.64
CA GLU A 114 -2.82 -3.83 7.83
C GLU A 114 -1.81 -4.98 7.90
N VAL A 115 -0.67 -4.79 8.59
CA VAL A 115 0.32 -5.83 8.81
C VAL A 115 -0.11 -6.69 10.00
N THR A 116 -0.44 -7.96 9.75
CA THR A 116 -0.86 -8.88 10.81
C THR A 116 0.33 -9.44 11.61
N GLU A 117 0.09 -9.96 12.80
CA GLU A 117 1.10 -10.70 13.58
C GLU A 117 1.70 -11.87 12.79
N GLN A 118 0.90 -12.55 11.95
CA GLN A 118 1.40 -13.59 11.06
C GLN A 118 2.39 -13.01 10.04
N ASN A 119 2.10 -11.84 9.47
CA ASN A 119 3.02 -11.18 8.54
C ASN A 119 4.35 -10.84 9.23
N LEU A 120 4.29 -10.31 10.46
CA LEU A 120 5.48 -10.01 11.26
C LEU A 120 6.28 -11.27 11.61
N ALA A 121 5.61 -12.36 11.98
CA ALA A 121 6.23 -13.66 12.26
C ALA A 121 6.94 -14.26 11.04
N GLU A 122 6.40 -14.01 9.84
CA GLU A 122 7.01 -14.35 8.55
C GLU A 122 8.12 -13.37 8.10
N GLY A 123 8.39 -12.32 8.87
CA GLY A 123 9.39 -11.29 8.58
C GLY A 123 8.95 -10.21 7.57
N ARG A 124 7.65 -10.11 7.29
CA ARG A 124 7.08 -9.09 6.39
C ARG A 124 6.81 -7.81 7.17
N LEU A 125 7.22 -6.67 6.61
CA LEU A 125 6.92 -5.33 7.14
C LEU A 125 5.77 -4.62 6.43
N TYR A 126 5.26 -5.23 5.37
CA TYR A 126 4.19 -4.69 4.53
C TYR A 126 3.12 -5.77 4.36
N PRO A 127 1.85 -5.38 4.21
CA PRO A 127 0.79 -6.33 3.94
C PRO A 127 1.04 -7.08 2.62
N PRO A 128 0.46 -8.26 2.39
CA PRO A 128 0.57 -8.97 1.12
C PRO A 128 0.09 -8.14 -0.08
N LEU A 129 0.77 -8.23 -1.23
CA LEU A 129 0.46 -7.42 -2.42
C LEU A 129 -0.92 -7.71 -3.04
N ASP A 130 -1.48 -8.90 -2.84
CA ASP A 130 -2.84 -9.23 -3.29
C ASP A 130 -3.93 -8.44 -2.55
N SER A 131 -3.65 -7.97 -1.33
CA SER A 131 -4.54 -7.12 -0.54
C SER A 131 -4.49 -5.63 -0.91
N ILE A 132 -3.63 -5.23 -1.86
CA ILE A 132 -3.32 -3.82 -2.17
C ILE A 132 -4.55 -2.97 -2.50
N ARG A 133 -5.57 -3.55 -3.14
CA ARG A 133 -6.82 -2.84 -3.47
C ARG A 133 -7.62 -2.50 -2.22
N GLU A 134 -7.69 -3.40 -1.25
CA GLU A 134 -8.38 -3.15 0.02
C GLU A 134 -7.58 -2.17 0.89
N VAL A 135 -6.24 -2.29 0.92
CA VAL A 135 -5.36 -1.31 1.58
C VAL A 135 -5.57 0.09 1.00
N SER A 136 -5.62 0.21 -0.33
CA SER A 136 -5.87 1.48 -1.02
C SER A 136 -7.23 2.08 -0.68
N LEU A 137 -8.28 1.24 -0.60
CA LEU A 137 -9.60 1.68 -0.16
C LEU A 137 -9.57 2.23 1.27
N LYS A 138 -8.90 1.54 2.20
CA LYS A 138 -8.81 1.98 3.60
C LYS A 138 -8.06 3.29 3.74
N ILE A 139 -6.95 3.46 3.02
CA ILE A 139 -6.21 4.72 2.93
C ILE A 139 -7.13 5.84 2.42
N ALA A 140 -7.82 5.61 1.30
CA ALA A 140 -8.70 6.59 0.71
C ALA A 140 -9.82 7.03 1.68
N VAL A 141 -10.45 6.08 2.38
CA VAL A 141 -11.48 6.38 3.38
C VAL A 141 -10.93 7.21 4.54
N LYS A 142 -9.72 6.90 5.02
CA LYS A 142 -9.06 7.67 6.08
C LYS A 142 -8.73 9.09 5.64
N ILE A 143 -8.24 9.27 4.41
CA ILE A 143 -7.97 10.59 3.83
C ILE A 143 -9.26 11.38 3.67
N VAL A 144 -10.33 10.76 3.16
CA VAL A 144 -11.64 11.42 3.02
C VAL A 144 -12.15 11.89 4.37
N ASP A 145 -12.13 11.03 5.40
CA ASP A 145 -12.55 11.39 6.76
C ASP A 145 -11.72 12.54 7.34
N TRP A 146 -10.39 12.47 7.18
CA TRP A 146 -9.49 13.52 7.64
C TRP A 146 -9.72 14.84 6.90
N ALA A 147 -9.93 14.80 5.57
CA ALA A 147 -10.13 15.99 4.74
C ALA A 147 -11.39 16.76 5.11
N TYR A 148 -12.50 16.09 5.42
CA TYR A 148 -13.72 16.75 5.90
C TYR A 148 -13.51 17.38 7.28
N LYS A 149 -12.88 16.66 8.22
CA LYS A 149 -12.59 17.17 9.57
C LYS A 149 -11.72 18.43 9.57
N HIS A 150 -10.85 18.58 8.58
CA HIS A 150 -9.91 19.70 8.48
C HIS A 150 -10.34 20.75 7.43
N GLY A 151 -11.54 20.64 6.86
CA GLY A 151 -12.06 21.62 5.89
C GLY A 151 -11.28 21.66 4.57
N LEU A 152 -10.60 20.57 4.19
CA LEU A 152 -9.80 20.46 2.97
C LEU A 152 -10.54 19.75 1.83
N ALA A 153 -11.63 19.05 2.12
CA ALA A 153 -12.51 18.47 1.11
C ALA A 153 -13.25 19.59 0.35
N SER A 154 -13.40 19.43 -0.96
CA SER A 154 -14.13 20.35 -1.83
C SER A 154 -15.45 19.79 -2.36
N LEU A 155 -15.65 18.47 -2.25
CA LEU A 155 -16.92 17.84 -2.60
C LEU A 155 -17.94 18.07 -1.47
N TYR A 156 -19.15 18.51 -1.80
CA TYR A 156 -20.26 18.67 -0.84
C TYR A 156 -21.59 18.24 -1.47
N PRO A 157 -22.55 17.73 -0.65
CA PRO A 157 -22.46 17.49 0.78
C PRO A 157 -21.51 16.34 1.17
N GLU A 158 -21.05 16.32 2.43
CA GLU A 158 -20.23 15.22 2.96
C GLU A 158 -20.99 13.88 2.90
N PRO A 159 -20.41 12.81 2.31
CA PRO A 159 -21.03 11.50 2.28
C PRO A 159 -21.22 10.92 3.68
N ALA A 160 -22.45 10.47 3.98
CA ALA A 160 -22.77 9.82 5.24
C ALA A 160 -21.98 8.52 5.46
N ASP A 161 -21.87 7.69 4.42
CA ASP A 161 -21.02 6.49 4.40
C ASP A 161 -19.84 6.69 3.43
N LYS A 162 -18.71 7.12 3.98
CA LYS A 162 -17.46 7.35 3.25
C LYS A 162 -16.91 6.09 2.61
N LYS A 163 -17.10 4.91 3.24
CA LYS A 163 -16.57 3.65 2.70
C LYS A 163 -17.35 3.23 1.46
N THR A 164 -18.68 3.26 1.53
CA THR A 164 -19.53 2.95 0.38
C THR A 164 -19.33 3.97 -0.74
N PHE A 165 -19.23 5.26 -0.39
CA PHE A 165 -18.94 6.32 -1.36
C PHE A 165 -17.63 6.09 -2.12
N VAL A 166 -16.51 5.85 -1.42
CA VAL A 166 -15.23 5.59 -2.09
C VAL A 166 -15.31 4.32 -2.93
N LYS A 167 -15.94 3.24 -2.43
CA LYS A 167 -16.10 1.99 -3.19
C LYS A 167 -16.83 2.19 -4.52
N GLN A 168 -17.89 3.02 -4.54
CA GLN A 168 -18.66 3.31 -5.76
C GLN A 168 -17.85 4.04 -6.83
N LEU A 169 -16.81 4.78 -6.43
CA LEU A 169 -15.91 5.48 -7.34
C LEU A 169 -14.76 4.59 -7.84
N MET A 170 -14.52 3.43 -7.23
CA MET A 170 -13.44 2.53 -7.65
C MET A 170 -13.78 1.84 -8.96
N TYR A 171 -12.80 1.73 -9.85
CA TYR A 171 -12.93 1.00 -11.11
C TYR A 171 -13.30 -0.48 -10.89
N SER A 172 -14.35 -0.92 -11.60
CA SER A 172 -14.72 -2.33 -11.77
C SER A 172 -14.11 -2.89 -13.04
N SER A 173 -13.57 -4.11 -12.97
CA SER A 173 -13.06 -4.84 -14.14
C SER A 173 -14.15 -5.57 -14.93
N ASP A 174 -15.39 -5.55 -14.44
CA ASP A 174 -16.52 -6.16 -15.13
C ASP A 174 -16.92 -5.34 -16.35
N TYR A 175 -17.50 -5.99 -17.36
CA TYR A 175 -18.02 -5.28 -18.53
C TYR A 175 -19.29 -4.50 -18.17
N ASP A 176 -19.36 -3.26 -18.63
CA ASP A 176 -20.58 -2.46 -18.59
C ASP A 176 -21.59 -2.94 -19.64
N SER A 177 -22.87 -2.73 -19.38
CA SER A 177 -23.92 -2.92 -20.39
C SER A 177 -23.93 -1.74 -21.35
N PHE A 178 -23.87 -2.03 -22.65
CA PHE A 178 -24.05 -1.05 -23.74
C PHE A 178 -25.46 -1.09 -24.34
N VAL A 179 -26.35 -1.94 -23.80
CA VAL A 179 -27.76 -2.01 -24.21
C VAL A 179 -28.50 -0.79 -23.64
N LEU A 180 -29.44 -0.25 -24.41
CA LEU A 180 -30.31 0.84 -23.96
C LEU A 180 -31.16 0.36 -22.77
N ASP A 181 -31.23 1.17 -21.73
CA ASP A 181 -32.13 0.94 -20.59
C ASP A 181 -33.56 1.29 -21.00
N ASP A 182 -34.31 0.28 -21.46
CA ASP A 182 -35.70 0.44 -21.88
C ASP A 182 -36.68 0.21 -20.71
N TYR A 183 -37.51 1.22 -20.43
CA TYR A 183 -38.58 1.11 -19.45
C TYR A 183 -39.89 1.65 -20.03
N ARG A 184 -41.01 1.10 -19.56
CA ARG A 184 -42.35 1.48 -20.05
C ARG A 184 -43.01 2.49 -19.12
N TRP A 185 -43.63 3.49 -19.73
CA TRP A 185 -44.50 4.42 -19.03
C TRP A 185 -45.87 3.78 -18.75
N PRO A 186 -46.68 4.34 -17.83
CA PRO A 186 -48.06 3.90 -17.65
C PRO A 186 -48.82 3.88 -18.99
N PRO A 187 -49.59 2.83 -19.32
CA PRO A 187 -50.18 2.66 -20.65
C PRO A 187 -51.02 3.84 -21.15
N ALA A 188 -51.75 4.50 -20.25
CA ALA A 188 -52.55 5.69 -20.59
C ALA A 188 -51.70 6.88 -21.07
N ALA A 189 -50.45 7.01 -20.58
CA ALA A 189 -49.52 8.05 -20.99
C ALA A 189 -48.72 7.70 -22.26
N MET A 190 -48.79 6.44 -22.71
CA MET A 190 -48.17 5.97 -23.96
C MET A 190 -49.14 5.96 -25.15
N GLN A 191 -50.40 6.39 -24.95
CA GLN A 191 -51.37 6.45 -26.04
C GLN A 191 -51.00 7.57 -27.02
N THR A 192 -50.79 7.20 -28.29
CA THR A 192 -50.58 8.18 -29.37
C THR A 192 -51.92 8.77 -29.77
N GLN A 193 -52.03 10.10 -29.77
CA GLN A 193 -53.21 10.78 -30.33
C GLN A 193 -53.17 10.73 -31.86
N ASN A 194 -54.31 10.41 -32.46
CA ASN A 194 -54.50 10.59 -33.90
C ASN A 194 -54.91 12.06 -34.13
N VAL A 195 -54.06 12.83 -34.81
CA VAL A 195 -54.38 14.20 -35.29
C VAL A 195 -54.95 14.13 -36.69
#